data_AF-A0A377GYI6-F1
#
_entry.id   AF-A0A377GYI6-F1
#
_cell.length_a   1.000
_cell.length_b   1.000
_cell.length_c   1.000
_cell.angle_alpha   90.00
_cell.angle_beta   90.00
_cell.angle_gamma   90.00
#
_symmetry.space_group_name_H-M   'P 1'
#
loop_
_entity.id
_entity.type
_entity.pdbx_description
1 polymer ?
#
loop_
_entity_poly.entity_id
_entity_poly.type
_entity_poly.pdbx_seq_one_letter_code
_entity_poly.pdbx_strand_id
1 'polypeptide(L)'
;MKIKKSILTIFLFSNSILALGNYIDMKEYRKLKIFLKEEQQTTFNNLMKNLEFAINTLDRKLKLAQNKKEVTTLEDKKDALIKKKNEIIKKLYINILEHPENYTKAAMDLKENINKLVDSYSEVKEK
;
A
#
# COMPACT_ATOMS: atom_id res chain seq x y z
N MET A 1 -20.50 33.68 -11.90
CA MET A 1 -19.20 32.99 -12.06
C MET A 1 -18.84 32.04 -10.89
N LYS A 2 -19.81 31.38 -10.22
CA LYS A 2 -19.54 30.50 -9.05
C LYS A 2 -19.82 29.01 -9.31
N ILE A 3 -20.74 28.68 -10.22
CA ILE A 3 -21.20 27.31 -10.49
C ILE A 3 -20.11 26.44 -11.17
N LYS A 4 -19.31 27.02 -12.07
CA LYS A 4 -18.24 26.28 -12.79
C LYS A 4 -17.12 25.79 -11.87
N LYS A 5 -16.80 26.54 -10.80
CA LYS A 5 -15.79 26.11 -9.80
C LYS A 5 -16.32 24.96 -8.96
N SER A 6 -17.58 25.01 -8.53
CA SER A 6 -18.20 23.95 -7.72
C SER A 6 -18.30 22.61 -8.46
N ILE A 7 -18.60 22.61 -9.76
CA ILE A 7 -18.67 21.39 -10.58
C ILE A 7 -17.28 20.75 -10.75
N LEU A 8 -16.23 21.55 -10.94
CA LEU A 8 -14.86 21.04 -11.05
C LEU A 8 -14.39 20.41 -9.73
N THR A 9 -14.73 21.03 -8.59
CA THR A 9 -14.46 20.46 -7.27
C THR A 9 -15.22 19.14 -7.10
N ILE A 10 -16.51 19.10 -7.43
CA ILE A 10 -17.33 17.88 -7.36
C ILE A 10 -16.78 16.77 -8.28
N PHE A 11 -16.29 17.09 -9.48
CA PHE A 11 -15.73 16.10 -10.43
C PHE A 11 -14.34 15.58 -10.02
N LEU A 12 -13.52 16.44 -9.39
CA LEU A 12 -12.22 16.04 -8.83
C LEU A 12 -12.37 15.19 -7.56
N PHE A 13 -13.45 15.42 -6.80
CA PHE A 13 -13.83 14.62 -5.64
C PHE A 13 -14.55 13.32 -6.04
N SER A 14 -15.46 13.32 -7.02
CA SER A 14 -16.23 12.13 -7.40
C SER A 14 -15.35 11.02 -7.98
N ASN A 15 -14.35 11.34 -8.80
CA ASN A 15 -13.36 10.35 -9.27
C ASN A 15 -12.38 9.90 -8.18
N SER A 16 -12.22 10.66 -7.09
CA SER A 16 -11.39 10.25 -5.94
C SER A 16 -12.17 9.42 -4.89
N ILE A 17 -13.49 9.58 -4.86
CA ILE A 17 -14.41 8.93 -3.92
C ILE A 17 -14.94 7.61 -4.51
N LEU A 18 -15.04 7.47 -5.84
CA LEU A 18 -15.44 6.21 -6.47
C LEU A 18 -14.36 5.11 -6.48
N ALA A 19 -13.15 5.41 -6.01
CA ALA A 19 -12.12 4.42 -5.67
C ALA A 19 -12.11 4.06 -4.17
N LEU A 20 -13.24 4.22 -3.46
CA LEU A 20 -13.45 3.75 -2.08
C LEU A 20 -13.63 2.22 -2.01
N GLY A 21 -12.83 1.48 -2.77
CA GLY A 21 -12.60 0.07 -2.46
C GLY A 21 -11.69 -0.04 -1.24
N ASN A 22 -11.86 -1.08 -0.44
CA ASN A 22 -10.84 -1.47 0.53
C ASN A 22 -9.53 -1.72 -0.24
N TYR A 23 -8.50 -0.93 0.02
CA TYR A 23 -7.21 -1.06 -0.67
C TYR A 23 -6.65 -2.48 -0.53
N ILE A 24 -6.86 -3.13 0.63
CA ILE A 24 -6.47 -4.52 0.87
C ILE A 24 -7.09 -5.52 -0.12
N ASP A 25 -8.21 -5.18 -0.79
CA ASP A 25 -8.85 -6.04 -1.80
C ASP A 25 -8.27 -5.88 -3.22
N MET A 26 -7.44 -4.85 -3.44
CA MET A 26 -6.73 -4.64 -4.69
C MET A 26 -5.77 -5.80 -4.99
N LYS A 27 -5.57 -6.11 -6.28
CA LYS A 27 -4.75 -7.25 -6.73
C LYS A 27 -3.35 -7.25 -6.12
N GLU A 28 -2.77 -6.07 -5.92
CA GLU A 28 -1.45 -5.88 -5.30
C GLU A 28 -1.38 -6.25 -3.82
N TYR A 29 -2.45 -6.03 -3.05
CA TYR A 29 -2.46 -6.24 -1.59
C TYR A 29 -3.33 -7.41 -1.14
N ARG A 30 -4.11 -8.02 -2.02
CA ARG A 30 -5.05 -9.10 -1.69
C ARG A 30 -4.41 -10.24 -0.91
N LYS A 31 -3.14 -10.55 -1.18
CA LYS A 31 -2.39 -11.57 -0.45
C LYS A 31 -2.15 -11.21 1.01
N LEU A 32 -2.06 -9.92 1.36
CA LEU A 32 -1.92 -9.47 2.75
C LEU A 32 -3.21 -9.67 3.54
N LYS A 33 -4.38 -9.60 2.89
CA LYS A 33 -5.69 -9.64 3.57
C LYS A 33 -5.83 -10.80 4.54
N ILE A 34 -5.46 -12.00 4.10
CA ILE A 34 -5.59 -13.23 4.88
C ILE A 34 -4.71 -13.25 6.13
N PHE A 35 -3.64 -12.46 6.14
CA PHE A 35 -2.68 -12.38 7.24
C PHE A 35 -3.01 -11.28 8.24
N LEU A 36 -3.88 -10.33 7.90
CA LEU A 36 -4.20 -9.19 8.77
C LEU A 36 -5.53 -9.38 9.50
N LYS A 37 -5.57 -9.04 10.78
CA LYS A 37 -6.82 -8.90 11.55
C LYS A 37 -7.66 -7.75 10.99
N GLU A 38 -8.98 -7.75 11.23
CA GLU A 38 -9.88 -6.71 10.68
C GLU A 38 -9.46 -5.28 11.04
N GLU A 39 -9.04 -5.06 12.29
CA GLU A 39 -8.52 -3.75 12.74
C GLU A 39 -7.26 -3.35 11.97
N GLN A 40 -6.34 -4.30 11.74
CA GLN A 40 -5.11 -4.07 10.98
C GLN A 40 -5.41 -3.81 9.49
N GLN A 41 -6.39 -4.51 8.91
CA GLN A 41 -6.88 -4.24 7.55
C GLN A 41 -7.45 -2.82 7.44
N THR A 42 -8.19 -2.37 8.46
CA THR A 42 -8.73 -1.00 8.53
C THR A 42 -7.61 0.04 8.58
N THR A 43 -6.62 -0.16 9.45
CA THR A 43 -5.42 0.71 9.52
C THR A 43 -4.66 0.73 8.20
N PHE A 44 -4.46 -0.43 7.58
CA PHE A 44 -3.79 -0.56 6.28
C PHE A 44 -4.54 0.21 5.18
N ASN A 45 -5.87 0.03 5.09
CA ASN A 45 -6.71 0.72 4.11
C ASN A 45 -6.63 2.24 4.25
N ASN A 46 -6.71 2.75 5.48
CA ASN A 46 -6.61 4.18 5.75
C ASN A 46 -5.22 4.73 5.37
N LEU A 47 -4.16 4.00 5.68
CA LEU A 47 -2.79 4.39 5.34
C LEU A 47 -2.57 4.43 3.82
N MET A 48 -2.98 3.38 3.11
CA MET A 48 -2.85 3.30 1.65
C MET A 48 -3.69 4.38 0.96
N LYS A 49 -4.92 4.62 1.43
CA LYS A 49 -5.78 5.70 0.92
C LYS A 49 -5.10 7.06 1.06
N ASN A 50 -4.48 7.36 2.20
CA ASN A 50 -3.81 8.63 2.43
C ASN A 50 -2.57 8.80 1.54
N LEU A 51 -1.76 7.74 1.40
CA LEU A 51 -0.58 7.75 0.53
C LEU A 51 -0.98 7.92 -0.93
N GLU A 52 -1.98 7.18 -1.40
CA GLU A 52 -2.46 7.24 -2.78
C GLU A 52 -3.09 8.60 -3.09
N PHE A 53 -3.82 9.19 -2.15
CA PHE A 53 -4.32 10.56 -2.27
C PHE A 53 -3.19 11.58 -2.40
N ALA A 54 -2.13 11.45 -1.59
CA ALA A 54 -0.98 12.34 -1.65
C ALA A 54 -0.22 12.22 -2.98
N ILE A 55 0.01 11.00 -3.46
CA ILE A 55 0.66 10.72 -4.76
C ILE A 55 -0.18 11.31 -5.90
N ASN A 56 -1.49 11.04 -5.94
CA ASN A 56 -2.38 11.58 -6.96
C ASN A 56 -2.46 13.12 -6.92
N THR A 57 -2.35 13.71 -5.74
CA THR A 57 -2.28 15.17 -5.59
C THR A 57 -1.00 15.73 -6.21
N LEU A 58 0.14 15.07 -6.01
CA LEU A 58 1.41 15.46 -6.65
C LEU A 58 1.33 15.28 -8.17
N ASP A 59 0.73 14.21 -8.67
CA ASP A 59 0.51 14.01 -10.11
C ASP A 59 -0.32 15.12 -10.74
N ARG A 60 -1.38 15.57 -10.06
CA ARG A 60 -2.18 16.71 -10.51
C ARG A 60 -1.36 18.01 -10.51
N LYS A 61 -0.50 18.23 -9.52
CA LYS A 61 0.39 19.40 -9.47
C LYS A 61 1.43 19.36 -10.59
N LEU A 62 2.03 18.20 -10.85
CA LEU A 62 3.00 18.01 -11.94
C LEU A 62 2.40 18.37 -13.30
N LYS A 63 1.16 17.96 -13.57
CA LYS A 63 0.45 18.31 -14.82
C LYS A 63 0.22 19.81 -15.02
N LEU A 64 0.24 20.58 -13.94
CA LEU A 64 0.00 22.03 -13.96
C LEU A 64 1.31 22.84 -13.85
N ALA A 65 2.42 22.19 -13.50
CA ALA A 65 3.70 22.85 -13.30
C ALA A 65 4.30 23.28 -14.64
N GLN A 66 4.72 24.54 -14.70
CA GLN A 66 5.35 25.14 -15.89
C GLN A 66 6.85 25.35 -15.70
N ASN A 67 7.32 25.35 -14.45
CA ASN A 67 8.71 25.60 -14.09
C ASN A 67 9.48 24.29 -13.88
N LYS A 68 10.60 24.12 -14.58
CA LYS A 68 11.50 22.96 -14.45
C LYS A 68 11.93 22.67 -13.00
N LYS A 69 12.26 23.71 -12.22
CA LYS A 69 12.67 23.54 -10.82
C LYS A 69 11.52 23.01 -9.94
N GLU A 70 10.30 23.48 -10.20
CA GLU A 70 9.10 23.01 -9.51
C GLU A 70 8.76 21.57 -9.90
N VAL A 71 8.86 21.24 -11.19
CA VAL A 71 8.67 19.87 -11.72
C VAL A 71 9.60 18.90 -10.99
N THR A 72 10.91 19.15 -10.99
CA THR A 72 11.87 18.27 -10.31
C THR A 72 11.56 18.11 -8.82
N THR A 73 11.20 19.20 -8.13
CA THR A 73 10.84 19.14 -6.70
C THR A 73 9.59 18.29 -6.44
N LEU A 74 8.61 18.35 -7.33
CA LEU A 74 7.37 17.58 -7.22
C LEU A 74 7.59 16.11 -7.57
N GLU A 75 8.44 15.81 -8.56
CA GLU A 75 8.88 14.46 -8.92
C GLU A 75 9.59 13.80 -7.73
N ASP A 76 10.59 14.48 -7.15
CA ASP A 76 11.34 13.96 -6.00
C ASP A 76 10.41 13.63 -4.81
N LYS A 77 9.44 14.50 -4.53
CA LYS A 77 8.45 14.28 -3.47
C LYS A 77 7.54 13.09 -3.77
N LYS A 78 7.14 12.92 -5.04
CA LYS A 78 6.30 11.81 -5.48
C LYS A 78 7.05 10.50 -5.35
N ASP A 79 8.29 10.45 -5.82
CA ASP A 79 9.15 9.27 -5.75
C ASP A 79 9.45 8.88 -4.31
N ALA A 80 9.71 9.86 -3.43
CA ALA A 80 9.86 9.61 -2.00
C ALA A 80 8.59 8.98 -1.37
N LEU A 81 7.40 9.43 -1.75
CA LEU A 81 6.14 8.84 -1.27
C LEU A 81 5.89 7.43 -1.81
N ILE A 82 6.18 7.19 -3.09
CA ILE A 82 6.09 5.85 -3.69
C ILE A 82 7.07 4.90 -3.00
N LYS A 83 8.31 5.34 -2.76
CA LYS A 83 9.31 4.56 -2.04
C LYS A 83 8.85 4.24 -0.63
N LYS A 84 8.33 5.23 0.11
CA LYS A 84 7.78 5.03 1.45
C LYS A 84 6.62 4.04 1.47
N LYS A 85 5.70 4.11 0.48
CA LYS A 85 4.60 3.15 0.32
C LYS A 85 5.14 1.72 0.22
N ASN A 86 6.11 1.50 -0.67
CA ASN A 86 6.71 0.19 -0.89
C ASN A 86 7.48 -0.32 0.34
N GLU A 87 8.20 0.55 1.05
CA GLU A 87 8.91 0.20 2.28
C GLU A 87 7.95 -0.24 3.39
N ILE A 88 6.80 0.43 3.55
CA ILE A 88 5.77 0.03 4.52
C ILE A 88 5.26 -1.37 4.22
N ILE A 89 4.94 -1.66 2.95
CA ILE A 89 4.46 -2.98 2.53
C ILE A 89 5.52 -4.04 2.79
N LYS A 90 6.79 -3.77 2.44
CA LYS A 90 7.90 -4.70 2.69
C LYS A 90 8.08 -4.98 4.18
N LYS A 91 8.07 -3.95 5.03
CA LYS A 91 8.17 -4.10 6.49
C LYS A 91 7.00 -4.90 7.05
N LEU A 92 5.79 -4.71 6.53
CA LEU A 92 4.63 -5.49 6.94
C LEU A 92 4.81 -6.98 6.63
N TYR A 93 5.30 -7.33 5.44
CA TYR A 93 5.61 -8.73 5.10
C TYR A 93 6.66 -9.33 6.02
N ILE A 94 7.72 -8.59 6.33
CA ILE A 94 8.77 -9.04 7.25
C ILE A 94 8.18 -9.29 8.64
N ASN A 95 7.40 -8.34 9.17
CA ASN A 95 6.79 -8.47 10.49
C ASN A 95 5.81 -9.66 10.57
N ILE A 96 5.06 -9.95 9.50
CA ILE A 96 4.19 -11.14 9.44
C ILE A 96 4.99 -12.44 9.57
N LEU A 97 6.22 -12.49 9.04
CA LEU A 97 7.09 -13.68 9.08
C LEU A 97 7.92 -13.80 10.36
N GLU A 98 8.31 -12.67 10.94
CA GLU A 98 9.11 -12.60 12.17
C GLU A 98 8.24 -12.74 13.42
N HIS A 99 7.02 -12.18 13.39
CA HIS A 99 6.11 -12.10 14.54
C HIS A 99 4.67 -12.52 14.17
N PRO A 100 4.44 -13.72 13.60
CA PRO A 100 3.13 -14.16 13.12
C PRO A 100 2.05 -14.20 14.21
N GLU A 101 2.41 -14.32 15.48
CA GLU A 101 1.49 -14.32 16.63
C GLU A 101 0.69 -13.01 16.78
N ASN A 102 1.21 -11.90 16.24
CA ASN A 102 0.52 -10.61 16.25
C ASN A 102 -0.60 -10.51 15.20
N TYR A 103 -0.72 -11.51 14.34
CA TYR A 103 -1.54 -11.53 13.13
C TYR A 103 -2.62 -12.62 13.19
N THR A 104 -3.07 -13.12 12.04
CA THR A 104 -4.09 -14.17 11.97
C THR A 104 -3.47 -15.57 12.11
N LYS A 105 -4.31 -16.59 12.33
CA LYS A 105 -3.86 -18.00 12.30
C LYS A 105 -3.15 -18.35 10.99
N ALA A 106 -3.60 -17.82 9.85
CA ALA A 106 -2.95 -18.04 8.56
C ALA A 106 -1.49 -17.55 8.52
N ALA A 107 -1.13 -16.52 9.29
CA ALA A 107 0.26 -16.08 9.42
C ALA A 107 1.11 -17.08 10.21
N MET A 108 0.56 -17.65 11.29
CA MET A 108 1.22 -18.71 12.05
C MET A 108 1.40 -19.97 11.21
N ASP A 109 0.35 -20.40 10.51
CA ASP A 109 0.39 -21.56 9.62
C ASP A 109 1.42 -21.38 8.49
N LEU A 110 1.53 -20.16 7.94
CA LEU A 110 2.56 -19.84 6.94
C LEU A 110 3.98 -20.03 7.49
N LYS A 111 4.24 -19.56 8.72
CA LYS A 111 5.56 -19.71 9.34
C LYS A 111 5.90 -21.17 9.58
N GLU A 112 4.95 -21.95 10.10
CA GLU A 112 5.13 -23.39 10.33
C GLU A 112 5.42 -24.13 9.02
N ASN A 113 4.68 -23.83 7.95
CA ASN A 113 4.89 -24.44 6.64
C ASN A 113 6.25 -24.09 6.03
N ILE A 114 6.72 -22.84 6.21
CA ILE A 114 8.06 -22.43 5.79
C ILE A 114 9.13 -23.20 6.54
N ASN A 115 9.00 -23.34 7.87
CA ASN A 115 9.96 -24.09 8.68
C ASN A 115 10.03 -25.56 8.26
N LYS A 116 8.88 -26.23 8.12
CA LYS A 116 8.81 -27.62 7.63
C LYS A 116 9.48 -27.80 6.26
N LEU A 117 9.26 -26.85 5.35
CA LEU A 117 9.90 -26.87 4.04
C LEU A 117 11.42 -26.75 4.16
N VAL A 118 11.93 -25.80 4.94
CA VAL A 118 13.37 -25.61 5.17
C VAL A 118 14.00 -26.86 5.80
N ASP A 119 13.33 -27.48 6.77
CA ASP A 119 13.80 -28.70 7.43
C ASP A 119 13.89 -29.86 6.43
N SER A 120 12.84 -30.07 5.61
CA SER A 120 12.85 -31.10 4.57
C SER A 120 13.97 -30.94 3.54
N TYR A 121 14.36 -29.70 3.19
CA TYR A 121 15.47 -29.46 2.27
C TYR A 121 16.84 -29.70 2.92
N SER A 122 16.93 -29.55 4.24
CA SER A 122 18.16 -29.78 5.00
C SER A 122 18.44 -31.28 5.12
N GLU A 123 17.40 -32.08 5.37
CA GLU A 123 17.50 -33.55 5.39
C GLU A 123 17.90 -34.16 4.04
N VAL A 124 17.53 -33.53 2.92
CA VAL A 124 17.90 -33.99 1.56
C VAL A 124 19.37 -33.71 1.24
N LYS A 125 20.02 -32.73 1.88
CA LYS A 125 21.45 -32.42 1.64
C LYS A 125 22.42 -33.30 2.44
N GLU A 126 21.95 -34.00 3.46
CA GLU A 126 22.78 -34.87 4.32
C GLU A 126 22.83 -36.34 3.85
N LYS A 127 22.27 -36.66 2.67
CA LYS A 127 22.40 -37.95 1.97
C LYS A 127 23.28 -37.85 0.75
#